data_AF-A0A5N6QKM8-F1
#
_entry.id   AF-A0A5N6QKM8-F1
#
_cell.length_a   1.000
_cell.length_b   1.000
_cell.length_c   1.000
_cell.angle_alpha   90.00
_cell.angle_beta   90.00
_cell.angle_gamma   90.00
#
_symmetry.space_group_name_H-M   'P 1'
#
loop_
_entity.id
_entity.type
_entity.pdbx_description
1 polymer ?
#
loop_
_entity_poly.entity_id
_entity_poly.type
_entity_poly.pdbx_seq_one_letter_code
_entity_poly.pdbx_strand_id
1 'polypeptide(L)'
;MENQSKNGVEATKISVLNCIDVSNPDIHQSVSLLKQACLDSGFFYVINHGVSEEFMDEVFAQSRRMFGLPLSEKMKLLRNEKHRGYTPVLDEVLDPENQVHGDYKEGYYIGVEVDEDDAEAEKPFYGPNVWPAPGLLPGWRETMEKFHREALEVSRAVAKIIALALDLEIDFFDKAKMLGEPIATLRLLHYEGEISDPSKGIYGAGAHSDYGLITLLATDDVVGLQICKDKDAKPQIWEYVPPLKGAFIVNLGDMLERWSNCIFK
;
A
#
# COMPACT_ATOMS: atom_id res chain seq x y z
N MET A 1 21.28 48.13 2.21
CA MET A 1 22.01 47.22 3.12
C MET A 1 21.19 47.19 4.39
N GLU A 2 20.52 46.13 4.81
CA GLU A 2 20.58 44.71 4.49
C GLU A 2 19.14 44.17 4.44
N ASN A 3 18.89 43.33 3.43
CA ASN A 3 17.64 42.60 3.27
C ASN A 3 17.78 41.32 4.10
N GLN A 4 17.13 41.24 5.26
CA GLN A 4 17.09 39.99 6.03
C GLN A 4 16.08 39.04 5.37
N SER A 5 16.61 38.12 4.56
CA SER A 5 15.88 36.93 4.11
C SER A 5 15.60 36.03 5.31
N LYS A 6 14.37 36.11 5.83
CA LYS A 6 13.82 35.07 6.70
C LYS A 6 13.45 33.87 5.81
N ASN A 7 14.42 33.02 5.52
CA ASN A 7 14.16 31.64 5.14
C ASN A 7 13.66 30.93 6.40
N GLY A 8 12.34 30.96 6.61
CA GLY A 8 11.70 30.08 7.58
C GLY A 8 11.84 28.65 7.06
N VAL A 9 12.68 27.85 7.72
CA VAL A 9 12.63 26.40 7.59
C VAL A 9 11.29 25.99 8.18
N GLU A 10 10.31 25.71 7.32
CA GLU A 10 9.02 25.19 7.73
C GLU A 10 9.28 23.86 8.45
N ALA A 11 8.86 23.76 9.71
CA ALA A 11 9.13 22.57 10.51
C ALA A 11 8.47 21.36 9.83
N THR A 12 9.26 20.33 9.56
CA THR A 12 8.77 19.06 9.00
C THR A 12 7.68 18.51 9.91
N LYS A 13 6.44 18.45 9.41
CA LYS A 13 5.32 17.86 10.15
C LYS A 13 5.39 16.35 10.08
N ILE A 14 5.34 15.71 11.24
CA ILE A 14 5.37 14.26 11.40
C ILE A 14 4.02 13.84 11.95
N SER A 15 3.35 12.89 11.30
CA SER A 15 2.09 12.36 11.77
C SER A 15 2.30 11.41 12.94
N VAL A 16 1.47 11.54 13.97
CA VAL A 16 1.37 10.57 15.06
C VAL A 16 0.19 9.64 14.72
N LEU A 17 0.50 8.38 14.44
CA LEU A 17 -0.50 7.36 14.11
C LEU A 17 -0.68 6.37 15.28
N ASN A 18 -1.90 5.86 15.44
CA ASN A 18 -2.17 4.81 16.43
C ASN A 18 -1.52 3.48 16.02
N CYS A 19 -1.03 2.71 16.99
CA CYS A 19 -0.56 1.35 16.78
C CYS A 19 -1.65 0.35 17.19
N ILE A 20 -2.12 -0.45 16.24
CA ILE A 20 -3.14 -1.46 16.43
C ILE A 20 -2.45 -2.82 16.58
N ASP A 21 -2.50 -3.38 17.78
CA ASP A 21 -2.04 -4.74 18.06
C ASP A 21 -3.15 -5.73 17.71
N VAL A 22 -2.95 -6.50 16.64
CA VAL A 22 -3.93 -7.51 16.17
C VAL A 22 -3.87 -8.81 16.98
N SER A 23 -2.86 -8.97 17.84
CA SER A 23 -2.71 -10.08 18.77
C SER A 23 -3.21 -9.79 20.18
N ASN A 24 -3.67 -8.56 20.44
CA ASN A 24 -4.13 -8.14 21.76
C ASN A 24 -5.29 -9.01 22.24
N PRO A 25 -5.18 -9.66 23.42
CA PRO A 25 -6.28 -10.46 23.98
C PRO A 25 -7.50 -9.60 24.33
N ASP A 26 -7.32 -8.31 24.59
CA ASP A 26 -8.42 -7.34 24.72
C ASP A 26 -8.69 -6.68 23.36
N ILE A 27 -9.52 -7.36 22.56
CA ILE A 27 -9.92 -6.86 21.23
C ILE A 27 -10.63 -5.49 21.31
N HIS A 28 -11.29 -5.16 22.42
CA HIS A 28 -12.01 -3.88 22.56
C HIS A 28 -11.05 -2.69 22.60
N GLN A 29 -9.85 -2.87 23.18
CA GLN A 29 -8.81 -1.86 23.13
C GLN A 29 -8.37 -1.60 21.69
N SER A 30 -8.10 -2.65 20.91
CA SER A 30 -7.71 -2.54 19.50
C SER A 30 -8.83 -1.91 18.64
N VAL A 31 -10.09 -2.28 18.89
CA VAL A 31 -11.26 -1.67 18.23
C VAL A 31 -11.35 -0.18 18.54
N SER A 32 -11.17 0.23 19.80
CA SER A 32 -11.24 1.66 20.18
C SER A 32 -10.14 2.48 19.52
N LEU A 33 -8.90 1.98 19.50
CA LEU A 33 -7.77 2.67 18.87
C LEU A 33 -7.92 2.75 17.35
N LEU A 34 -8.39 1.68 16.72
CA LEU A 34 -8.64 1.66 15.28
C LEU A 34 -9.77 2.62 14.92
N LYS A 35 -10.89 2.60 15.66
CA LYS A 35 -12.01 3.52 15.43
C LYS A 35 -11.55 4.97 15.52
N GLN A 36 -10.70 5.30 16.49
CA GLN A 36 -10.12 6.64 16.61
C GLN A 36 -9.26 6.98 15.39
N ALA A 37 -8.38 6.07 14.94
CA ALA A 37 -7.53 6.31 13.76
C ALA A 37 -8.35 6.55 12.48
N CYS A 38 -9.41 5.76 12.28
CA CYS A 38 -10.33 5.88 11.15
C CYS A 38 -11.15 7.19 11.16
N LEU A 39 -11.35 7.80 12.33
CA LEU A 39 -12.06 9.09 12.46
C LEU A 39 -11.11 10.29 12.33
N ASP A 40 -9.83 10.11 12.64
CA ASP A 40 -8.84 11.19 12.67
C ASP A 40 -8.13 11.40 11.33
N SER A 41 -7.69 10.32 10.69
CA SER A 41 -6.86 10.42 9.48
C SER A 41 -7.04 9.29 8.48
N GLY A 42 -7.64 8.17 8.87
CA GLY A 42 -7.72 6.98 8.04
C GLY A 42 -6.40 6.18 7.97
N PHE A 43 -5.36 6.61 8.70
CA PHE A 43 -4.06 5.93 8.75
C PHE A 43 -3.72 5.41 10.16
N PHE A 44 -3.11 4.24 10.24
CA PHE A 44 -2.61 3.64 11.49
C PHE A 44 -1.48 2.64 11.23
N TYR A 45 -0.73 2.27 12.27
CA TYR A 45 0.18 1.13 12.22
C TYR A 45 -0.53 -0.14 12.67
N VAL A 46 -0.16 -1.27 12.09
CA VAL A 46 -0.52 -2.61 12.56
C VAL A 46 0.73 -3.34 13.00
N ILE A 47 0.75 -3.82 14.24
CA ILE A 47 1.87 -4.55 14.86
C ILE A 47 1.43 -5.94 15.32
N ASN A 48 2.41 -6.80 15.63
CA ASN A 48 2.18 -8.17 16.11
C ASN A 48 1.27 -8.99 15.16
N HIS A 49 1.42 -8.75 13.86
CA HIS A 49 0.61 -9.34 12.79
C HIS A 49 1.03 -10.75 12.37
N GLY A 50 2.07 -11.32 13.00
CA GLY A 50 2.50 -12.70 12.80
C GLY A 50 3.45 -12.95 11.61
N VAL A 51 3.72 -11.94 10.78
CA VAL A 51 4.76 -12.03 9.74
C VAL A 51 6.10 -11.68 10.36
N SER A 52 7.06 -12.61 10.32
CA SER A 52 8.37 -12.44 10.97
C SER A 52 9.22 -11.38 10.28
N GLU A 53 10.03 -10.64 11.04
CA GLU A 53 11.00 -9.67 10.50
C GLU A 53 11.97 -10.31 9.49
N GLU A 54 12.48 -11.51 9.76
CA GLU A 54 13.38 -12.23 8.85
C GLU A 54 12.75 -12.47 7.48
N PHE A 55 11.47 -12.86 7.46
CA PHE A 55 10.75 -13.06 6.21
C PHE A 55 10.46 -11.73 5.50
N MET A 56 10.16 -10.66 6.22
CA MET A 56 10.04 -9.32 5.62
C MET A 56 11.35 -8.86 4.98
N ASP A 57 12.48 -9.09 5.64
CA ASP A 57 13.81 -8.80 5.09
C ASP A 57 14.07 -9.59 3.80
N GLU A 58 13.65 -10.86 3.75
CA GLU A 58 13.70 -11.68 2.54
C GLU A 58 12.81 -11.12 1.41
N VAL A 59 11.56 -10.73 1.72
CA VAL A 59 10.64 -10.12 0.75
C VAL A 59 11.26 -8.86 0.13
N PHE A 60 11.78 -7.95 0.94
CA PHE A 60 12.45 -6.76 0.42
C PHE A 60 13.73 -7.09 -0.35
N ALA A 61 14.52 -8.08 0.08
CA ALA A 61 15.71 -8.51 -0.66
C ALA A 61 15.37 -9.13 -2.02
N GLN A 62 14.26 -9.87 -2.12
CA GLN A 62 13.77 -10.41 -3.38
C GLN A 62 13.20 -9.32 -4.28
N SER A 63 12.45 -8.36 -3.72
CA SER A 63 11.96 -7.17 -4.44
C SER A 63 13.12 -6.38 -5.07
N ARG A 64 14.17 -6.06 -4.28
CA ARG A 64 15.39 -5.39 -4.77
C ARG A 64 16.07 -6.15 -5.89
N ARG A 65 16.15 -7.49 -5.81
CA ARG A 65 16.73 -8.33 -6.87
C ARG A 65 15.94 -8.24 -8.17
N MET A 66 14.60 -8.19 -8.11
CA MET A 66 13.75 -8.04 -9.28
C MET A 66 13.96 -6.67 -9.95
N PHE A 67 13.89 -5.58 -9.18
CA PHE A 67 14.09 -4.24 -9.72
C PHE A 67 15.54 -3.97 -10.18
N GLY A 68 16.51 -4.70 -9.63
CA GLY A 68 17.91 -4.71 -10.06
C GLY A 68 18.20 -5.45 -11.36
N LEU A 69 17.22 -6.13 -11.96
CA LEU A 69 17.40 -6.75 -13.29
C LEU A 69 17.63 -5.69 -14.38
N PRO A 70 18.35 -6.04 -15.47
CA PRO A 70 18.43 -5.18 -16.65
C PRO A 70 17.04 -4.80 -17.14
N LEU A 71 16.87 -3.54 -17.58
CA LEU A 71 15.58 -3.05 -18.09
C LEU A 71 15.02 -3.98 -19.18
N SER A 72 15.86 -4.50 -20.08
CA SER A 72 15.44 -5.44 -21.11
C SER A 72 14.82 -6.73 -20.58
N GLU A 73 15.20 -7.19 -19.39
CA GLU A 73 14.57 -8.35 -18.73
C GLU A 73 13.26 -7.95 -18.05
N LYS A 74 13.22 -6.80 -17.34
CA LYS A 74 11.99 -6.28 -16.72
C LYS A 74 10.90 -6.00 -17.75
N MET A 75 11.25 -5.48 -18.92
CA MET A 75 10.32 -5.20 -20.02
C MET A 75 9.72 -6.46 -20.67
N LYS A 76 10.29 -7.66 -20.45
CA LYS A 76 9.63 -8.92 -20.86
C LYS A 76 8.46 -9.28 -19.95
N LEU A 77 8.37 -8.64 -18.79
CA LEU A 77 7.37 -8.89 -17.76
C LEU A 77 6.31 -7.79 -17.73
N LEU A 78 6.19 -7.00 -18.80
CA LEU A 78 5.28 -5.84 -18.85
C LEU A 78 3.86 -6.19 -18.40
N ARG A 79 3.26 -5.23 -17.68
CA ARG A 79 1.92 -5.34 -17.16
C ARG A 79 0.92 -5.66 -18.27
N ASN A 80 0.17 -6.75 -18.10
CA ASN A 80 -0.86 -7.19 -19.04
C ASN A 80 -2.23 -6.51 -18.77
N GLU A 81 -3.21 -6.80 -19.61
CA GLU A 81 -4.60 -6.32 -19.51
C GLU A 81 -5.35 -6.75 -18.24
N LYS A 82 -4.87 -7.78 -17.54
CA LYS A 82 -5.38 -8.23 -16.24
C LYS A 82 -4.64 -7.56 -15.07
N HIS A 83 -3.83 -6.54 -15.35
CA HIS A 83 -3.01 -5.80 -14.39
C HIS A 83 -2.01 -6.68 -13.62
N ARG A 84 -1.36 -7.63 -14.32
CA ARG A 84 -0.28 -8.46 -13.77
C ARG A 84 1.04 -8.13 -14.44
N GLY A 85 2.13 -8.02 -13.68
CA GLY A 85 3.47 -7.76 -14.20
C GLY A 85 4.02 -6.36 -13.90
N TYR A 86 5.10 -6.03 -14.58
CA TYR A 86 5.96 -4.87 -14.38
C TYR A 86 5.41 -3.59 -15.00
N THR A 87 5.51 -2.47 -14.27
CA THR A 87 5.29 -1.11 -14.78
C THR A 87 6.60 -0.33 -14.77
N PRO A 88 7.03 0.25 -15.91
CA PRO A 88 8.23 1.08 -15.95
C PRO A 88 8.01 2.42 -15.24
N VAL A 89 9.11 3.11 -14.97
CA VAL A 89 9.09 4.47 -14.44
C VAL A 89 8.29 5.38 -15.38
N LEU A 90 7.49 6.29 -14.80
CA LEU A 90 6.59 7.19 -15.50
C LEU A 90 5.37 6.54 -16.18
N ASP A 91 5.13 5.22 -16.02
CA ASP A 91 3.95 4.54 -16.59
C ASP A 91 2.63 5.00 -15.97
N GLU A 92 2.68 5.45 -14.72
CA GLU A 92 1.50 5.87 -13.94
C GLU A 92 1.52 7.37 -13.68
N VAL A 93 0.34 7.99 -13.65
CA VAL A 93 0.15 9.40 -13.35
C VAL A 93 -0.98 9.50 -12.34
N LEU A 94 -0.64 9.46 -11.04
CA LEU A 94 -1.64 9.49 -9.97
C LEU A 94 -2.26 10.88 -9.75
N ASP A 95 -1.47 11.93 -9.97
CA ASP A 95 -1.90 13.33 -9.84
C ASP A 95 -1.65 14.09 -11.14
N PRO A 96 -2.52 13.96 -12.16
CA PRO A 96 -2.34 14.60 -13.45
C PRO A 96 -2.43 16.13 -13.41
N GLU A 97 -2.93 16.71 -12.31
CA GLU A 97 -3.01 18.16 -12.15
C GLU A 97 -1.67 18.77 -11.74
N ASN A 98 -0.91 18.08 -10.87
CA ASN A 98 0.35 18.59 -10.33
C ASN A 98 1.60 17.89 -10.88
N GLN A 99 1.47 16.70 -11.47
CA GLN A 99 2.61 15.91 -11.93
C GLN A 99 2.81 15.99 -13.44
N VAL A 100 4.03 16.33 -13.86
CA VAL A 100 4.33 16.70 -15.25
C VAL A 100 4.70 15.51 -16.14
N HIS A 101 5.47 14.56 -15.62
CA HIS A 101 6.11 13.51 -16.43
C HIS A 101 5.58 12.10 -16.20
N GLY A 102 4.79 11.90 -15.14
CA GLY A 102 4.50 10.59 -14.58
C GLY A 102 5.17 10.39 -13.23
N ASP A 103 4.76 9.34 -12.55
CA ASP A 103 5.24 9.00 -11.21
C ASP A 103 6.66 8.43 -11.32
N TYR A 104 7.58 8.95 -10.51
CA TYR A 104 8.99 8.53 -10.49
C TYR A 104 9.19 7.25 -9.67
N LYS A 105 8.50 6.19 -10.09
CA LYS A 105 8.60 4.84 -9.54
C LYS A 105 8.37 3.80 -10.60
N GLU A 106 9.03 2.66 -10.45
CA GLU A 106 8.67 1.43 -11.15
C GLU A 106 7.89 0.50 -10.21
N GLY A 107 7.12 -0.42 -10.78
CA GLY A 107 6.25 -1.29 -10.01
C GLY A 107 6.14 -2.71 -10.56
N TYR A 108 5.58 -3.60 -9.75
CA TYR A 108 5.20 -4.95 -10.16
C TYR A 108 3.93 -5.39 -9.47
N TYR A 109 2.98 -5.91 -10.25
CA TYR A 109 1.67 -6.32 -9.78
C TYR A 109 1.55 -7.84 -9.78
N ILE A 110 1.16 -8.37 -8.62
CA ILE A 110 0.86 -9.78 -8.40
C ILE A 110 -0.53 -9.84 -7.78
N GLY A 111 -1.47 -10.51 -8.43
CA GLY A 111 -2.79 -10.75 -7.86
C GLY A 111 -2.94 -12.18 -7.38
N VAL A 112 -4.17 -12.53 -7.00
CA VAL A 112 -4.56 -13.93 -6.77
C VAL A 112 -4.29 -14.72 -8.06
N GLU A 113 -3.52 -15.81 -7.93
CA GLU A 113 -3.19 -16.70 -9.04
C GLU A 113 -4.45 -17.47 -9.46
N VAL A 114 -4.73 -17.44 -10.76
CA VAL A 114 -5.84 -18.18 -11.38
C VAL A 114 -5.29 -18.81 -12.64
N ASP A 115 -5.43 -20.12 -12.76
CA ASP A 115 -4.93 -20.85 -13.92
C ASP A 115 -5.63 -20.38 -15.21
N GLU A 116 -4.92 -20.42 -16.34
CA GLU A 116 -5.44 -19.97 -17.64
C GLU A 116 -6.68 -20.76 -18.08
N ASP A 117 -6.76 -22.03 -17.71
CA ASP A 117 -7.89 -22.92 -18.03
C ASP A 117 -9.08 -22.79 -17.05
N ASP A 118 -8.96 -21.96 -16.00
CA ASP A 118 -10.05 -21.74 -15.05
C ASP A 118 -11.13 -20.82 -15.65
N ALA A 119 -12.40 -21.13 -15.43
CA ALA A 119 -13.52 -20.31 -15.90
C ALA A 119 -13.49 -18.88 -15.34
N GLU A 120 -12.86 -18.67 -14.19
CA GLU A 120 -12.69 -17.37 -13.57
C GLU A 120 -11.68 -16.49 -14.33
N ALA A 121 -10.75 -17.07 -15.11
CA ALA A 121 -9.74 -16.32 -15.87
C ALA A 121 -10.36 -15.41 -16.96
N GLU A 122 -11.60 -15.66 -17.36
CA GLU A 122 -12.36 -14.79 -18.26
C GLU A 122 -12.75 -13.45 -17.59
N LYS A 123 -12.80 -13.39 -16.26
CA LYS A 123 -13.18 -12.18 -15.52
C LYS A 123 -12.07 -11.12 -15.54
N PRO A 124 -12.40 -9.82 -15.53
CA PRO A 124 -11.41 -8.76 -15.34
C PRO A 124 -10.63 -8.96 -14.05
N PHE A 125 -9.31 -8.73 -14.07
CA PHE A 125 -8.41 -8.90 -12.92
C PHE A 125 -8.16 -10.35 -12.44
N TYR A 126 -8.72 -11.37 -13.10
CA TYR A 126 -8.43 -12.78 -12.83
C TYR A 126 -7.65 -13.37 -14.01
N GLY A 127 -6.69 -14.23 -13.70
CA GLY A 127 -5.81 -14.88 -14.67
C GLY A 127 -4.41 -15.11 -14.08
N PRO A 128 -3.52 -15.76 -14.86
CA PRO A 128 -2.20 -16.10 -14.39
C PRO A 128 -1.38 -14.83 -14.13
N ASN A 129 -0.57 -14.86 -13.08
CA ASN A 129 0.43 -13.83 -12.85
C ASN A 129 1.54 -13.92 -13.91
N VAL A 130 2.11 -12.77 -14.25
CA VAL A 130 3.31 -12.73 -15.09
C VAL A 130 4.49 -13.05 -14.18
N TRP A 131 5.19 -14.15 -14.44
CA TRP A 131 6.35 -14.58 -13.66
C TRP A 131 7.64 -14.50 -14.50
N PRO A 132 8.79 -14.13 -13.90
CA PRO A 132 10.10 -14.26 -14.53
C PRO A 132 10.37 -15.68 -15.01
N ALA A 133 11.17 -15.82 -16.07
CA ALA A 133 11.59 -17.13 -16.56
C ALA A 133 12.29 -17.94 -15.45
N PRO A 134 12.10 -19.29 -15.41
CA PRO A 134 12.72 -20.14 -14.40
C PRO A 134 14.24 -19.91 -14.29
N GLY A 135 14.71 -19.72 -13.06
CA GLY A 135 16.14 -19.50 -12.76
C GLY A 135 16.62 -18.05 -12.87
N LEU A 136 15.85 -17.12 -13.44
CA LEU A 136 16.24 -15.71 -13.51
C LEU A 136 16.26 -15.05 -12.11
N LEU A 137 15.26 -15.36 -11.29
CA LEU A 137 15.15 -14.91 -9.90
C LEU A 137 14.80 -16.09 -8.97
N PRO A 138 15.81 -16.89 -8.55
CA PRO A 138 15.58 -18.05 -7.68
C PRO A 138 14.88 -17.66 -6.36
N GLY A 139 13.78 -18.36 -6.06
CA GLY A 139 13.00 -18.17 -4.83
C GLY A 139 12.08 -16.94 -4.83
N TRP A 140 12.10 -16.11 -5.87
CA TRP A 140 11.32 -14.87 -5.90
C TRP A 140 9.82 -15.13 -5.94
N ARG A 141 9.37 -16.02 -6.84
CA ARG A 141 7.96 -16.38 -6.97
C ARG A 141 7.42 -16.93 -5.66
N GLU A 142 8.11 -17.90 -5.07
CA GLU A 142 7.71 -18.57 -3.84
C GLU A 142 7.64 -17.59 -2.66
N THR A 143 8.58 -16.64 -2.59
CA THR A 143 8.60 -15.57 -1.59
C THR A 143 7.38 -14.66 -1.74
N MET A 144 7.11 -14.19 -2.97
CA MET A 144 6.01 -13.25 -3.22
C MET A 144 4.63 -13.91 -3.06
N GLU A 145 4.46 -15.16 -3.49
CA GLU A 145 3.24 -15.94 -3.26
C GLU A 145 2.99 -16.17 -1.77
N LYS A 146 4.05 -16.50 -1.01
CA LYS A 146 3.95 -16.63 0.45
C LYS A 146 3.59 -15.30 1.12
N PHE A 147 4.25 -14.21 0.73
CA PHE A 147 3.97 -12.89 1.28
C PHE A 147 2.56 -12.41 0.95
N HIS A 148 2.09 -12.62 -0.28
CA HIS A 148 0.71 -12.29 -0.67
C HIS A 148 -0.32 -12.98 0.23
N ARG A 149 -0.14 -14.29 0.49
CA ARG A 149 -1.01 -15.04 1.41
C ARG A 149 -0.93 -14.51 2.84
N GLU A 150 0.26 -14.30 3.38
CA GLU A 150 0.44 -13.83 4.76
C GLU A 150 -0.12 -12.41 4.95
N ALA A 151 0.11 -11.49 4.01
CA ALA A 151 -0.46 -10.14 4.05
C ALA A 151 -2.00 -10.15 3.91
N LEU A 152 -2.57 -11.11 3.17
CA LEU A 152 -4.01 -11.28 3.11
C LEU A 152 -4.59 -11.72 4.47
N GLU A 153 -3.92 -12.61 5.20
CA GLU A 153 -4.33 -12.99 6.56
C GLU A 153 -4.27 -11.81 7.54
N VAL A 154 -3.24 -10.97 7.44
CA VAL A 154 -3.17 -9.70 8.20
C VAL A 154 -4.34 -8.79 7.83
N SER A 155 -4.65 -8.65 6.53
CA SER A 155 -5.77 -7.83 6.06
C SER A 155 -7.11 -8.32 6.62
N ARG A 156 -7.32 -9.65 6.67
CA ARG A 156 -8.51 -10.26 7.28
C ARG A 156 -8.59 -9.96 8.78
N ALA A 157 -7.48 -10.05 9.51
CA ALA A 157 -7.44 -9.72 10.93
C ALA A 157 -7.82 -8.24 11.18
N VAL A 158 -7.30 -7.31 10.37
CA VAL A 158 -7.65 -5.88 10.44
C VAL A 158 -9.12 -5.66 10.08
N ALA A 159 -9.63 -6.33 9.04
CA ALA A 159 -11.03 -6.22 8.63
C ALA A 159 -12.00 -6.64 9.75
N LYS A 160 -11.66 -7.65 10.56
CA LYS A 160 -12.45 -8.05 11.74
C LYS A 160 -12.55 -6.93 12.78
N ILE A 161 -11.45 -6.22 13.03
CA ILE A 161 -11.42 -5.08 13.95
C ILE A 161 -12.23 -3.90 13.38
N ILE A 162 -12.13 -3.65 12.06
CA ILE A 162 -12.94 -2.64 11.35
C ILE A 162 -14.43 -2.96 11.47
N ALA A 163 -14.83 -4.23 11.28
CA ALA A 163 -16.22 -4.65 11.40
C ALA A 163 -16.77 -4.33 12.80
N LEU A 164 -16.03 -4.68 13.85
CA LEU A 164 -16.41 -4.34 15.22
C LEU A 164 -16.44 -2.83 15.48
N ALA A 165 -15.51 -2.06 14.89
CA ALA A 165 -15.51 -0.59 15.02
C ALA A 165 -16.75 0.07 14.37
N LEU A 166 -17.32 -0.58 13.36
CA LEU A 166 -18.58 -0.22 12.69
C LEU A 166 -19.83 -0.82 13.36
N ASP A 167 -19.67 -1.45 14.53
CA ASP A 167 -20.76 -2.11 15.26
C ASP A 167 -21.42 -3.26 14.44
N LEU A 168 -20.63 -3.95 13.62
CA LEU A 168 -21.02 -5.12 12.83
C LEU A 168 -20.56 -6.43 13.49
N GLU A 169 -21.05 -7.57 12.97
CA GLU A 169 -20.53 -8.90 13.31
C GLU A 169 -19.04 -9.01 12.96
N ILE A 170 -18.25 -9.66 13.83
CA ILE A 170 -16.78 -9.74 13.67
C ILE A 170 -16.36 -10.32 12.31
N ASP A 171 -17.11 -11.28 11.78
CA ASP A 171 -16.86 -11.98 10.52
C ASP A 171 -17.63 -11.37 9.34
N PHE A 172 -18.17 -10.16 9.48
CA PHE A 172 -18.99 -9.52 8.46
C PHE A 172 -18.30 -9.47 7.09
N PHE A 173 -17.02 -9.09 7.06
CA PHE A 173 -16.24 -9.00 5.81
C PHE A 173 -15.74 -10.35 5.29
N ASP A 174 -15.70 -11.41 6.10
CA ASP A 174 -15.27 -12.75 5.67
C ASP A 174 -16.33 -13.46 4.81
N LYS A 175 -17.56 -12.93 4.77
CA LYS A 175 -18.66 -13.50 3.99
C LYS A 175 -18.34 -13.45 2.49
N ALA A 176 -18.72 -14.50 1.75
CA ALA A 176 -18.46 -14.62 0.31
C ALA A 176 -19.00 -13.43 -0.54
N LYS A 177 -20.11 -12.81 -0.11
CA LYS A 177 -20.68 -11.62 -0.76
C LYS A 177 -19.93 -10.31 -0.44
N MET A 178 -18.97 -10.36 0.48
CA MET A 178 -18.13 -9.24 0.90
C MET A 178 -16.69 -9.50 0.44
N LEU A 179 -15.77 -9.85 1.35
CA LEU A 179 -14.35 -10.09 1.08
C LEU A 179 -13.95 -11.55 1.34
N GLY A 180 -14.88 -12.49 1.24
CA GLY A 180 -14.56 -13.92 1.29
C GLY A 180 -13.57 -14.31 0.19
N GLU A 181 -13.81 -13.82 -1.04
CA GLU A 181 -12.96 -14.01 -2.22
C GLU A 181 -12.52 -12.64 -2.78
N PRO A 182 -11.61 -11.93 -2.09
CA PRO A 182 -11.28 -10.56 -2.45
C PRO A 182 -10.39 -10.51 -3.70
N ILE A 183 -10.55 -9.47 -4.50
CA ILE A 183 -9.55 -9.07 -5.49
C ILE A 183 -8.38 -8.44 -4.73
N ALA A 184 -7.44 -9.28 -4.29
CA ALA A 184 -6.26 -8.85 -3.52
C ALA A 184 -5.04 -8.73 -4.43
N THR A 185 -4.42 -7.55 -4.44
CA THR A 185 -3.25 -7.24 -5.26
C THR A 185 -2.07 -6.89 -4.36
N LEU A 186 -0.96 -7.60 -4.53
CA LEU A 186 0.35 -7.21 -4.04
C LEU A 186 1.02 -6.33 -5.08
N ARG A 187 1.47 -5.15 -4.65
CA ARG A 187 2.25 -4.24 -5.47
C ARG A 187 3.63 -4.07 -4.86
N LEU A 188 4.66 -4.42 -5.62
CA LEU A 188 6.03 -4.05 -5.30
C LEU A 188 6.31 -2.69 -5.93
N LEU A 189 7.01 -1.82 -5.20
CA LEU A 189 7.37 -0.49 -5.66
C LEU A 189 8.86 -0.26 -5.43
N HIS A 190 9.50 0.39 -6.40
CA HIS A 190 10.84 0.92 -6.27
C HIS A 190 10.83 2.35 -6.78
N TYR A 191 11.11 3.28 -5.87
CA TYR A 191 11.24 4.70 -6.17
C TYR A 191 12.69 4.97 -6.56
N GLU A 192 12.89 5.69 -7.66
CA GLU A 192 14.23 6.10 -8.05
C GLU A 192 14.81 7.06 -7.00
N GLY A 193 16.15 7.17 -6.94
CA GLY A 193 16.83 8.05 -5.99
C GLY A 193 16.64 9.56 -6.24
N GLU A 194 15.75 9.94 -7.15
CA GLU A 194 15.40 11.34 -7.37
C GLU A 194 14.55 11.85 -6.21
N ILE A 195 15.00 12.94 -5.59
CA ILE A 195 14.26 13.60 -4.51
C ILE A 195 13.07 14.33 -5.15
N SER A 196 11.85 14.01 -4.68
CA SER A 196 10.64 14.72 -5.09
C SER A 196 10.81 16.24 -5.00
N ASP A 197 10.42 16.95 -6.06
CA ASP A 197 10.36 18.41 -6.13
C ASP A 197 8.94 18.82 -6.60
N PRO A 198 7.99 18.95 -5.66
CA PRO A 198 6.61 19.34 -5.96
C PRO A 198 6.52 20.65 -6.74
N SER A 199 7.47 21.58 -6.55
CA SER A 199 7.48 22.87 -7.27
C SER A 199 7.74 22.72 -8.77
N LYS A 200 8.31 21.58 -9.18
CA LYS A 200 8.54 21.19 -10.57
C LYS A 200 7.61 20.08 -11.04
N GLY A 201 6.66 19.68 -10.21
CA GLY A 201 5.76 18.55 -10.48
C GLY A 201 6.47 17.20 -10.56
N ILE A 202 7.55 17.02 -9.78
CA ILE A 202 8.30 15.78 -9.66
C ILE A 202 7.88 15.10 -8.36
N TYR A 203 7.20 13.96 -8.46
CA TYR A 203 6.83 13.15 -7.30
C TYR A 203 7.17 11.68 -7.55
N GLY A 204 7.63 10.99 -6.51
CA GLY A 204 7.72 9.52 -6.56
C GLY A 204 6.33 8.88 -6.79
N ALA A 205 5.31 9.41 -6.12
CA ALA A 205 3.90 9.14 -6.40
C ALA A 205 3.10 10.42 -6.12
N GLY A 206 2.28 10.85 -7.08
CA GLY A 206 1.38 11.98 -6.91
C GLY A 206 0.33 11.76 -5.80
N ALA A 207 -0.35 12.82 -5.38
CA ALA A 207 -1.44 12.74 -4.40
C ALA A 207 -2.60 11.87 -4.93
N HIS A 208 -3.07 10.90 -4.13
CA HIS A 208 -4.16 9.99 -4.49
C HIS A 208 -4.79 9.33 -3.25
N SER A 209 -5.92 8.66 -3.46
CA SER A 209 -6.49 7.66 -2.54
C SER A 209 -6.50 6.28 -3.20
N ASP A 210 -6.59 5.23 -2.38
CA ASP A 210 -6.70 3.85 -2.84
C ASP A 210 -8.16 3.41 -2.96
N TYR A 211 -8.48 2.60 -3.97
CA TYR A 211 -9.88 2.23 -4.26
C TYR A 211 -10.47 1.14 -3.35
N GLY A 212 -9.62 0.35 -2.68
CA GLY A 212 -9.99 -0.88 -1.97
C GLY A 212 -10.65 -0.67 -0.60
N LEU A 213 -10.70 -1.74 0.22
CA LEU A 213 -11.15 -1.62 1.62
C LEU A 213 -10.07 -0.91 2.46
N ILE A 214 -8.88 -1.49 2.42
CA ILE A 214 -7.67 -1.05 3.10
C ILE A 214 -6.45 -1.39 2.24
N THR A 215 -5.37 -0.67 2.47
CA THR A 215 -4.04 -1.01 1.95
C THR A 215 -3.13 -1.32 3.12
N LEU A 216 -2.37 -2.42 3.04
CA LEU A 216 -1.25 -2.70 3.93
C LEU A 216 0.04 -2.29 3.22
N LEU A 217 0.73 -1.31 3.77
CA LEU A 217 1.99 -0.79 3.26
C LEU A 217 3.14 -1.22 4.17
N ALA A 218 3.99 -2.11 3.65
CA ALA A 218 5.32 -2.34 4.20
C ALA A 218 6.29 -1.34 3.57
N THR A 219 7.10 -0.68 4.41
CA THR A 219 8.17 0.21 3.95
C THR A 219 9.52 -0.31 4.43
N ASP A 220 10.58 0.09 3.74
CA ASP A 220 11.92 0.01 4.29
C ASP A 220 12.19 1.21 5.21
N ASP A 221 13.46 1.47 5.51
CA ASP A 221 13.89 2.52 6.42
C ASP A 221 13.93 3.91 5.76
N VAL A 222 13.61 4.02 4.46
CA VAL A 222 13.67 5.29 3.71
C VAL A 222 12.37 6.07 3.91
N VAL A 223 12.49 7.27 4.46
CA VAL A 223 11.35 8.17 4.66
C VAL A 223 10.91 8.76 3.32
N GLY A 224 9.65 8.54 2.94
CA GLY A 224 9.08 9.11 1.72
C GLY A 224 7.56 9.32 1.75
N LEU A 225 6.82 8.54 2.55
CA LEU A 225 5.37 8.67 2.64
C LEU A 225 4.96 9.97 3.35
N GLN A 226 4.04 10.69 2.72
CA GLN A 226 3.29 11.78 3.32
C GLN A 226 1.79 11.50 3.22
N ILE A 227 1.03 11.93 4.24
CA ILE A 227 -0.43 11.79 4.27
C ILE A 227 -1.09 13.15 4.42
N CYS A 228 -2.30 13.27 3.86
CA CYS A 228 -3.15 14.43 4.03
C CYS A 228 -4.40 14.01 4.82
N LYS A 229 -4.51 14.45 6.07
CA LYS A 229 -5.62 14.05 6.96
C LYS A 229 -6.96 14.68 6.57
N ASP A 230 -6.91 15.89 6.02
CA ASP A 230 -8.09 16.61 5.53
C ASP A 230 -7.87 16.98 4.05
N LYS A 231 -8.36 16.12 3.16
CA LYS A 231 -8.24 16.31 1.70
C LYS A 231 -8.98 17.54 1.19
N ASP A 232 -9.95 18.06 1.94
CA ASP A 232 -10.76 19.22 1.57
C ASP A 232 -10.19 20.55 2.11
N ALA A 233 -9.19 20.48 3.00
CA ALA A 233 -8.54 21.64 3.57
C ALA A 233 -7.85 22.52 2.51
N LYS A 234 -7.88 23.85 2.73
CA LYS A 234 -7.21 24.84 1.86
C LYS A 234 -6.38 25.81 2.73
N PRO A 235 -5.04 25.71 2.72
CA PRO A 235 -4.23 24.71 2.00
C PRO A 235 -4.31 23.32 2.64
N GLN A 236 -4.13 22.28 1.83
CA GLN A 236 -3.90 20.92 2.32
C GLN A 236 -2.60 20.89 3.13
N ILE A 237 -2.59 20.07 4.19
CA ILE A 237 -1.42 19.85 5.04
C ILE A 237 -0.96 18.42 4.82
N TRP A 238 0.31 18.26 4.44
CA TRP A 238 0.97 16.99 4.25
C TRP A 238 1.92 16.71 5.42
N GLU A 239 1.79 15.53 6.02
CA GLU A 239 2.57 15.09 7.17
C GLU A 239 3.33 13.82 6.85
N TYR A 240 4.62 13.77 7.15
CA TYR A 240 5.42 12.57 6.98
C TYR A 240 4.98 11.47 7.93
N VAL A 241 4.96 10.24 7.43
CA VAL A 241 4.74 9.04 8.23
C VAL A 241 6.08 8.32 8.37
N PRO A 242 6.67 8.23 9.57
CA PRO A 242 7.94 7.57 9.76
C PRO A 242 7.80 6.05 9.55
N PRO A 243 8.77 5.37 8.94
CA PRO A 243 8.76 3.92 8.91
C PRO A 243 8.84 3.36 10.33
N LEU A 244 8.07 2.31 10.60
CA LEU A 244 8.09 1.61 11.89
C LEU A 244 8.45 0.14 11.63
N LYS A 245 9.65 -0.25 12.04
CA LYS A 245 10.12 -1.63 11.88
C LYS A 245 9.19 -2.60 12.60
N GLY A 246 8.82 -3.69 11.92
CA GLY A 246 7.90 -4.70 12.44
C GLY A 246 6.43 -4.30 12.40
N ALA A 247 6.09 -3.23 11.68
CA ALA A 247 4.72 -2.79 11.48
C ALA A 247 4.37 -2.64 9.99
N PHE A 248 3.09 -2.78 9.67
CA PHE A 248 2.51 -2.24 8.44
C PHE A 248 1.94 -0.86 8.72
N ILE A 249 2.14 0.10 7.81
CA ILE A 249 1.28 1.29 7.72
C ILE A 249 0.00 0.86 7.01
N VAL A 250 -1.15 1.24 7.52
CA VAL A 250 -2.45 0.89 6.95
C VAL A 250 -3.22 2.16 6.67
N ASN A 251 -3.81 2.25 5.49
CA ASN A 251 -4.78 3.28 5.14
C ASN A 251 -6.11 2.68 4.71
N LEU A 252 -7.17 3.45 4.94
CA LEU A 252 -8.48 3.14 4.39
C LEU A 252 -8.50 3.45 2.90
N GLY A 253 -9.32 2.70 2.17
CA GLY A 253 -9.63 3.00 0.77
C GLY A 253 -11.06 3.49 0.58
N ASP A 254 -11.32 3.99 -0.62
CA ASP A 254 -12.58 4.59 -1.04
C ASP A 254 -13.79 3.66 -0.84
N MET A 255 -13.59 2.34 -0.94
CA MET A 255 -14.66 1.36 -0.70
C MET A 255 -15.12 1.40 0.76
N LEU A 256 -14.19 1.49 1.72
CA LEU A 256 -14.55 1.58 3.14
C LEU A 256 -15.11 2.96 3.49
N GLU A 257 -14.57 4.05 2.92
CA GLU A 257 -15.16 5.38 3.05
C GLU A 257 -16.64 5.33 2.62
N ARG A 258 -16.92 4.73 1.46
CA ARG A 258 -18.29 4.59 0.96
C ARG A 258 -19.16 3.67 1.82
N TRP A 259 -18.66 2.50 2.23
CA TRP A 259 -19.43 1.53 3.02
C TRP A 259 -19.73 2.01 4.44
N SER A 260 -18.85 2.82 5.01
CA SER A 260 -19.07 3.49 6.29
C SER A 260 -19.91 4.76 6.18
N ASN A 261 -20.46 5.06 4.99
CA ASN A 261 -21.22 6.28 4.72
C ASN A 261 -20.41 7.56 5.06
N CYS A 262 -19.14 7.57 4.66
CA CYS A 262 -18.16 8.64 4.87
C CYS A 262 -17.89 8.96 6.35
N ILE A 263 -18.13 8.01 7.26
CA ILE A 263 -17.78 8.16 8.68
C ILE A 263 -16.28 7.90 8.88
N PHE A 264 -15.74 6.87 8.23
CA PHE A 264 -14.32 6.57 8.25
C PHE A 264 -13.66 7.13 6.99
N LYS A 265 -12.57 7.89 7.15
CA LYS A 265 -11.84 8.54 6.05
C LYS A 265 -10.40 8.81 6.44
#